data_AF-A0A520KTB8-F1
#
_entry.id   AF-A0A520KTB8-F1
#
_cell.length_a   1.000
_cell.length_b   1.000
_cell.length_c   1.000
_cell.angle_alpha   90.00
_cell.angle_beta   90.00
_cell.angle_gamma   90.00
#
_symmetry.space_group_name_H-M   'P 1'
#
loop_
_entity.id
_entity.type
_entity.pdbx_description
1 polymer ?
#
loop_
_entity_poly.entity_id
_entity_poly.type
_entity_poly.pdbx_seq_one_letter_code
_entity_poly.pdbx_strand_id
1 'polypeptide(L)'
;MDDAIRIELKPNRDCCIECMAKKIYWKIVDEYILSEIDDPYIERRIELLEKFLETADIGHLRSVTEKIFADGRQPIVVLKKENGEDDIKIDIISK
;
A
#
# COMPACT_ATOMS: atom_id res chain seq x y z
N MET A 1 20.63 -6.69 8.25
CA MET A 1 19.89 -5.51 7.79
C MET A 1 18.53 -6.02 7.39
N ASP A 2 17.50 -5.69 8.16
CA ASP A 2 16.13 -6.13 7.91
C ASP A 2 15.56 -5.29 6.75
N ASP A 3 15.80 -5.76 5.52
CA ASP A 3 15.33 -5.17 4.26
C ASP A 3 13.81 -5.39 3.99
N ALA A 4 13.01 -5.58 5.04
CA ALA A 4 11.57 -5.76 4.91
C ALA A 4 10.88 -4.43 4.65
N ILE A 5 10.06 -4.36 3.60
CA ILE A 5 9.34 -3.14 3.21
C ILE A 5 7.88 -3.27 3.62
N ARG A 6 7.37 -2.16 4.16
CA ARG A 6 6.01 -2.08 4.66
C ARG A 6 5.38 -0.75 4.25
N ILE A 7 4.15 -0.81 3.73
CA ILE A 7 3.34 0.38 3.43
C ILE A 7 1.97 0.23 4.08
N GLU A 8 1.54 1.26 4.79
CA GLU A 8 0.20 1.32 5.38
C GLU A 8 -0.70 2.19 4.52
N LEU A 9 -1.74 1.58 3.96
CA LEU A 9 -2.80 2.26 3.24
C LEU A 9 -3.98 2.47 4.20
N LYS A 10 -4.37 3.73 4.37
CA LYS A 10 -5.47 4.14 5.25
C LYS A 10 -6.60 4.68 4.39
N PRO A 11 -7.40 3.82 3.75
CA PRO A 11 -8.56 4.30 2.98
C PRO A 11 -9.48 5.08 3.90
N ASN A 12 -10.30 5.96 3.35
CA ASN A 12 -11.31 6.74 4.06
C ASN A 12 -12.57 6.88 3.21
N ARG A 13 -13.56 7.62 3.70
CA ARG A 13 -14.85 7.79 3.02
C ARG A 13 -14.73 8.45 1.64
N ASP A 14 -13.72 9.28 1.45
CA ASP A 14 -13.51 10.05 0.21
C ASP A 14 -12.52 9.36 -0.75
N CYS A 15 -11.74 8.40 -0.25
CA CYS A 15 -10.68 7.74 -1.01
C CYS A 15 -10.56 6.28 -0.57
N CYS A 16 -11.12 5.41 -1.41
CA CYS A 16 -11.06 3.96 -1.22
C CYS A 16 -9.63 3.43 -1.30
N ILE A 17 -9.44 2.13 -1.06
CA ILE A 17 -8.11 1.51 -1.00
C ILE A 17 -7.28 1.73 -2.27
N GLU A 18 -7.91 1.64 -3.45
CA GLU A 18 -7.26 1.87 -4.74
C GLU A 18 -6.84 3.33 -4.92
N CYS A 19 -7.74 4.27 -4.61
CA CYS A 19 -7.47 5.71 -4.64
C CYS A 19 -6.28 6.04 -3.72
N MET A 20 -6.25 5.45 -2.52
CA MET A 20 -5.19 5.70 -1.54
C MET A 20 -3.85 5.12 -2.01
N ALA A 21 -3.85 3.90 -2.57
CA ALA A 21 -2.66 3.28 -3.14
C ALA A 21 -2.09 4.11 -4.29
N LYS A 22 -2.92 4.52 -5.26
CA LYS A 22 -2.50 5.37 -6.38
C LYS A 22 -1.94 6.72 -5.92
N LYS A 23 -2.59 7.35 -4.94
CA LYS A 23 -2.13 8.62 -4.37
C LYS A 23 -0.75 8.50 -3.72
N ILE A 24 -0.52 7.44 -2.96
CA ILE A 24 0.78 7.18 -2.31
C ILE A 24 1.82 6.81 -3.36
N TYR A 25 1.47 6.01 -4.37
CA TYR A 25 2.36 5.65 -5.47
C TYR A 25 2.90 6.91 -6.16
N TRP A 26 2.01 7.79 -6.63
CA TRP A 26 2.43 9.01 -7.32
C TRP A 26 3.26 9.92 -6.42
N LYS A 27 2.90 10.04 -5.14
CA LYS A 27 3.70 10.80 -4.19
C LYS A 27 5.14 10.26 -4.08
N ILE A 28 5.30 8.94 -4.02
CA ILE A 28 6.63 8.31 -3.89
C ILE A 28 7.41 8.42 -5.22
N VAL A 29 6.73 8.29 -6.36
CA VAL A 29 7.34 8.52 -7.69
C VAL A 29 7.82 9.97 -7.82
N ASP A 30 7.00 10.94 -7.41
CA ASP A 30 7.40 12.35 -7.41
C ASP A 30 8.62 12.58 -6.48
N GLU A 31 8.62 11.96 -5.29
CA GLU A 31 9.77 12.00 -4.37
C GLU A 31 11.03 11.38 -4.99
N TYR A 32 10.90 10.26 -5.70
CA TYR A 32 12.01 9.60 -6.39
C TYR A 32 12.60 10.48 -7.50
N ILE A 33 11.74 11.05 -8.35
CA ILE A 33 12.18 11.90 -9.48
C ILE A 33 12.88 13.17 -8.98
N LEU A 34 12.44 13.72 -7.84
CA LEU A 34 13.04 14.90 -7.22
C LEU A 34 14.29 14.57 -6.40
N SER A 35 14.55 13.30 -6.10
CA SER A 35 15.76 12.87 -5.41
C SER A 35 16.95 12.92 -6.35
N GLU A 36 18.05 13.56 -5.93
CA GLU A 36 19.33 13.53 -6.66
C GLU A 36 20.11 12.22 -6.43
N ILE A 37 19.56 11.31 -5.64
CA ILE A 37 20.18 10.03 -5.26
C ILE A 37 19.21 8.90 -5.58
N ASP A 38 19.70 7.88 -6.28
CA ASP A 38 19.01 6.60 -6.43
C ASP A 38 18.89 5.95 -5.05
N ASP A 39 17.69 5.94 -4.50
CA ASP A 39 17.37 5.31 -3.22
C ASP A 39 16.64 3.97 -3.48
N PRO A 40 17.33 2.82 -3.34
CA PRO A 40 16.74 1.50 -3.53
C PRO A 40 15.53 1.23 -2.62
N TYR A 41 15.43 1.93 -1.48
CA TYR A 41 14.26 1.82 -0.60
C TYR A 41 13.02 2.47 -1.22
N ILE A 42 13.18 3.61 -1.90
CA ILE A 42 12.08 4.29 -2.60
C ILE A 42 11.62 3.43 -3.78
N GLU A 43 12.55 2.92 -4.60
CA GLU A 43 12.24 2.05 -5.74
C GLU A 43 11.41 0.83 -5.31
N ARG A 44 11.87 0.10 -4.30
CA ARG A 44 11.14 -1.08 -3.83
C ARG A 44 9.76 -0.76 -3.23
N ARG A 45 9.55 0.46 -2.71
CA ARG A 45 8.22 0.91 -2.27
C ARG A 45 7.30 1.19 -3.46
N ILE A 46 7.84 1.75 -4.55
CA ILE A 46 7.14 1.93 -5.82
C ILE A 46 6.72 0.56 -6.37
N GLU A 47 7.67 -0.38 -6.47
CA GLU A 47 7.41 -1.76 -6.92
C GLU A 47 6.34 -2.46 -6.09
N LEU A 48 6.36 -2.29 -4.76
CA LEU A 48 5.35 -2.88 -3.87
C LEU A 48 3.94 -2.35 -4.15
N LEU A 49 3.81 -1.05 -4.42
CA LEU A 49 2.53 -0.43 -4.76
C LEU A 49 2.06 -0.78 -6.17
N GLU A 50 2.97 -0.85 -7.12
CA GLU A 50 2.68 -1.26 -8.50
C GLU A 50 2.15 -2.70 -8.51
N LYS A 51 2.89 -3.64 -7.89
CA LYS A 51 2.46 -5.04 -7.78
C LYS A 51 1.11 -5.16 -7.07
N PHE A 52 0.89 -4.38 -6.01
CA PHE A 52 -0.42 -4.32 -5.35
C PHE A 52 -1.54 -3.88 -6.29
N LEU A 53 -1.33 -2.81 -7.08
CA LEU A 53 -2.34 -2.28 -8.00
C LEU A 53 -2.62 -3.24 -9.17
N GLU A 54 -1.65 -4.05 -9.56
CA GLU A 54 -1.77 -5.02 -10.65
C GLU A 54 -2.42 -6.34 -10.22
N THR A 55 -2.06 -6.86 -9.04
CA THR A 55 -2.39 -8.24 -8.68
C THR A 55 -3.41 -8.38 -7.56
N ALA A 56 -3.66 -7.34 -6.76
CA ALA A 56 -4.56 -7.45 -5.63
C ALA A 56 -6.03 -7.49 -6.07
N ASP A 57 -6.85 -8.27 -5.35
CA ASP A 57 -8.31 -8.19 -5.48
C ASP A 57 -8.84 -6.93 -4.79
N ILE A 58 -8.73 -5.80 -5.50
CA ILE A 58 -9.18 -4.48 -5.03
C ILE A 58 -10.67 -4.48 -4.68
N GLY A 59 -11.49 -5.26 -5.40
CA GLY A 59 -12.92 -5.38 -5.13
C GLY A 59 -13.19 -5.99 -3.76
N HIS A 60 -12.50 -7.09 -3.45
CA HIS A 60 -12.57 -7.72 -2.14
C HIS A 60 -12.06 -6.80 -1.02
N LEU A 61 -10.88 -6.19 -1.21
CA LEU A 61 -10.28 -5.29 -0.21
C LEU A 61 -11.19 -4.08 0.07
N ARG A 62 -11.78 -3.49 -0.97
CA ARG A 62 -12.74 -2.40 -0.81
C ARG A 62 -13.96 -2.86 0.00
N SER A 63 -14.54 -4.02 -0.32
CA SER A 63 -15.69 -4.54 0.41
C SER A 63 -15.39 -4.76 1.90
N VAL A 64 -14.22 -5.35 2.23
CA VAL A 64 -13.82 -5.59 3.62
C VAL A 64 -13.58 -4.28 4.36
N THR A 65 -12.89 -3.32 3.74
CA THR A 65 -12.60 -2.03 4.37
C THR A 65 -13.87 -1.19 4.57
N GLU A 66 -14.81 -1.21 3.63
CA GLU A 66 -16.13 -0.55 3.78
C GLU A 66 -16.96 -1.16 4.91
N LYS A 67 -16.91 -2.49 5.12
CA LYS A 67 -17.56 -3.13 6.28
C LYS A 67 -16.97 -2.67 7.60
N ILE A 68 -15.64 -2.63 7.71
CA ILE A 68 -14.95 -2.13 8.91
C ILE A 68 -15.35 -0.67 9.19
N PHE A 69 -15.48 0.14 8.14
CA PHE A 69 -15.97 1.51 8.26
C PHE A 69 -17.43 1.60 8.73
N ALA A 70 -18.30 0.74 8.22
CA ALA A 70 -19.70 0.68 8.65
C ALA A 70 -19.82 0.30 10.13
N ASP A 71 -18.89 -0.49 10.66
CA ASP A 71 -18.77 -0.83 12.08
C ASP A 71 -18.21 0.33 12.95
N GLY A 72 -17.93 1.49 12.36
CA GLY A 72 -17.37 2.66 13.06
C GLY A 72 -15.88 2.58 13.36
N ARG A 73 -15.16 1.63 12.74
CA ARG A 73 -13.71 1.43 12.92
C ARG A 73 -12.91 1.97 11.73
N GLN A 74 -11.62 2.24 11.92
CA GLN A 74 -10.74 2.67 10.84
C GLN A 74 -9.95 1.47 10.29
N PRO A 75 -10.22 1.03 9.04
CA PRO A 75 -9.39 0.03 8.39
C PRO A 75 -8.01 0.59 8.03
N ILE A 76 -7.01 -0.27 8.14
CA ILE A 76 -5.65 -0.05 7.66
C ILE A 76 -5.26 -1.32 6.90
N VAL A 77 -4.93 -1.17 5.63
CA VAL A 77 -4.40 -2.24 4.80
C VAL A 77 -2.87 -2.13 4.83
N VAL A 78 -2.20 -3.20 5.21
CA VAL A 78 -0.74 -3.23 5.35
C VAL A 78 -0.18 -4.10 4.24
N LEU A 79 0.62 -3.49 3.37
CA LEU A 79 1.40 -4.18 2.36
C LEU A 79 2.76 -4.50 2.95
N LYS A 80 3.22 -5.75 2.81
CA LYS A 80 4.55 -6.19 3.24
C LYS A 80 5.21 -7.01 2.15
N LYS A 81 6.51 -6.84 1.99
CA LYS A 81 7.37 -7.72 1.20
C LYS A 81 8.65 -7.98 1.97
N GLU A 82 8.94 -9.25 2.22
CA GLU A 82 10.19 -9.67 2.85
C GLU A 82 11.27 -9.87 1.79
N ASN A 83 12.54 -9.75 2.18
CA ASN A 83 13.64 -9.90 1.24
C ASN A 83 13.71 -11.35 0.72
N GLY A 84 13.72 -11.51 -0.61
CA GLY A 84 13.71 -12.82 -1.27
C GLY A 84 12.32 -13.45 -1.45
N GLU A 85 11.24 -12.81 -0.98
CA GLU A 85 9.88 -13.18 -1.37
C GLU A 85 9.43 -12.35 -2.57
N ASP A 86 8.99 -13.04 -3.63
CA ASP A 86 8.33 -12.37 -4.75
C ASP A 86 6.95 -11.86 -4.34
N ASP A 87 6.20 -12.64 -3.55
CA ASP A 87 4.82 -12.36 -3.20
C ASP A 87 4.64 -11.22 -2.21
N ILE A 88 3.58 -10.44 -2.43
CA ILE A 88 3.16 -9.39 -1.52
C ILE A 88 2.26 -10.00 -0.45
N LYS A 89 2.54 -9.72 0.82
CA LYS A 89 1.65 -10.06 1.93
C LYS A 89 0.73 -8.86 2.20
N ILE A 90 -0.57 -9.11 2.23
CA ILE A 90 -1.59 -8.08 2.46
C ILE A 90 -2.34 -8.44 3.74
N ASP A 91 -2.23 -7.57 4.75
CA ASP A 91 -2.99 -7.69 6.00
C ASP A 91 -4.02 -6.56 6.11
N ILE A 92 -5.14 -6.82 6.78
CA ILE A 92 -6.12 -5.78 7.15
C ILE A 92 -6.23 -5.74 8.66
N ILE A 93 -5.95 -4.58 9.25
CA ILE A 93 -6.13 -4.31 10.67
C ILE A 93 -7.17 -3.21 10.85
N SER A 94 -7.89 -3.24 11.97
CA SER A 94 -8.82 -2.17 12.35
C SER A 94 -8.42 -1.60 13.70
N LYS A 95 -8.29 -0.27 13.78
CA LYS A 95 -8.18 0.44 15.05
C LYS A 95 -9.53 1.04 15.45
#